data_AF-A0A257WSY6-F1
#
_entry.id   AF-A0A257WSY6-F1
#
_cell.length_a   1.000
_cell.length_b   1.000
_cell.length_c   1.000
_cell.angle_alpha   90.00
_cell.angle_beta   90.00
_cell.angle_gamma   90.00
#
_symmetry.space_group_name_H-M   'P 1'
#
loop_
_entity.id
_entity.type
_entity.pdbx_description
1 polymer ?
#
loop_
_entity_poly.entity_id
_entity_poly.type
_entity_poly.pdbx_seq_one_letter_code
_entity_poly.pdbx_strand_id
1 'polypeptide(L)' 'MSRPPSFRSPFCDGLSRRTMLQVGGLAMGGLTLPDLLRAEQMSGRKSHKAVIMVFLSGGPPHQDMVDLKTDAPV' A
#
# COMPACT_ATOMS: atom_id res chain seq x y z
N MET A 1 2.78 -43.81 -10.53
CA MET A 1 1.58 -44.07 -9.72
C MET A 1 1.60 -43.15 -8.50
N SER A 2 1.17 -41.90 -8.63
CA SER A 2 0.90 -41.00 -7.49
C SER A 2 0.19 -39.76 -8.02
N ARG A 3 -1.14 -39.83 -8.06
CA ARG A 3 -2.01 -38.68 -8.35
C ARG A 3 -2.09 -37.80 -7.09
N PRO A 4 -1.99 -36.46 -7.20
CA PRO A 4 -2.21 -35.58 -6.05
C PRO A 4 -3.70 -35.61 -5.63
N PRO A 5 -4.01 -35.45 -4.33
CA PRO A 5 -5.38 -35.43 -3.85
C PRO A 5 -6.08 -34.14 -4.30
N SER A 6 -7.10 -34.30 -5.14
CA SER A 6 -8.07 -33.25 -5.45
C SER A 6 -8.87 -32.94 -4.20
N PHE A 7 -8.66 -31.77 -3.61
CA PHE A 7 -9.59 -31.21 -2.64
C PHE A 7 -10.93 -31.00 -3.35
N ARG A 8 -11.89 -31.88 -3.06
CA ARG A 8 -13.27 -31.75 -3.50
C ARG A 8 -13.83 -30.48 -2.87
N SER A 9 -13.99 -29.45 -3.68
CA SER A 9 -14.78 -28.28 -3.37
C SER A 9 -16.15 -28.47 -4.02
N PRO A 10 -17.24 -28.62 -3.24
CA PRO A 10 -18.57 -28.38 -3.77
C PRO A 10 -18.83 -26.88 -3.69
N PHE A 11 -18.17 -26.07 -4.54
CA PHE A 11 -18.59 -24.69 -4.76
C PHE A 11 -19.31 -24.59 -6.11
N CYS A 12 -20.49 -25.20 -6.15
CA CYS A 12 -21.55 -24.79 -7.08
C CYS A 12 -22.43 -23.71 -6.42
N ASP A 13 -21.83 -22.71 -5.76
CA ASP A 13 -22.56 -21.62 -5.08
C ASP A 13 -22.22 -20.22 -5.64
N GLY A 14 -21.65 -20.15 -6.85
CA GLY A 14 -21.63 -18.96 -7.73
C GLY A 14 -20.87 -17.71 -7.29
N LEU A 15 -20.68 -17.46 -5.99
CA LEU A 15 -20.00 -16.27 -5.45
C LEU A 15 -19.28 -16.66 -4.16
N SER A 16 -17.94 -16.69 -4.20
CA SER A 16 -17.18 -16.89 -2.97
C SER A 16 -17.37 -15.67 -2.06
N ARG A 17 -17.54 -15.88 -0.74
CA ARG A 17 -17.63 -14.77 0.25
C ARG A 17 -16.47 -13.79 0.12
N ARG A 18 -15.29 -14.30 -0.26
CA ARG A 18 -14.09 -13.52 -0.51
C ARG A 18 -14.25 -12.59 -1.73
N THR A 19 -14.87 -13.08 -2.80
CA THR A 19 -15.20 -12.26 -3.98
C THR A 19 -16.19 -11.16 -3.62
N MET A 20 -17.20 -11.45 -2.80
CA MET A 20 -18.15 -10.42 -2.30
C MET A 20 -17.45 -9.35 -1.46
N LEU A 21 -16.57 -9.75 -0.53
CA LEU A 21 -15.79 -8.79 0.28
C LEU A 21 -14.81 -7.98 -0.58
N GLN A 22 -14.19 -8.60 -1.59
CA GLN A 22 -13.25 -7.94 -2.48
C GLN A 22 -13.94 -6.93 -3.39
N VAL A 23 -15.08 -7.30 -3.98
CA VAL A 23 -15.90 -6.40 -4.81
C VAL A 23 -16.53 -5.31 -3.95
N GLY A 24 -17.07 -5.63 -2.76
CA GLY A 24 -17.62 -4.65 -1.84
C GLY A 24 -16.57 -3.66 -1.32
N GLY A 25 -15.38 -4.15 -0.96
CA GLY A 25 -14.26 -3.30 -0.54
C GLY A 25 -13.72 -2.41 -1.65
N LEU A 26 -13.58 -2.95 -2.87
CA LEU A 26 -13.19 -2.16 -4.05
C LEU A 26 -14.26 -1.15 -4.48
N ALA A 27 -15.55 -1.51 -4.37
CA ALA A 27 -16.64 -0.59 -4.69
C ALA A 27 -16.71 0.56 -3.69
N MET A 28 -16.63 0.27 -2.38
CA MET A 28 -16.61 1.31 -1.34
C MET A 28 -15.35 2.17 -1.44
N GLY A 29 -14.17 1.56 -1.57
CA GLY A 29 -12.92 2.30 -1.74
C GLY A 29 -12.88 3.12 -3.03
N GLY A 30 -13.32 2.56 -4.15
CA GLY A 30 -13.31 3.24 -5.46
C GLY A 30 -14.30 4.38 -5.58
N LEU A 31 -15.49 4.26 -4.98
CA LEU A 31 -16.51 5.33 -4.99
C LEU A 31 -16.21 6.44 -3.99
N THR A 32 -15.55 6.15 -2.86
CA THR A 32 -15.22 7.16 -1.85
C THR A 32 -13.92 7.91 -2.13
N LEU A 33 -12.99 7.31 -2.89
CA LEU A 33 -11.72 7.94 -3.28
C LEU A 33 -11.84 9.30 -3.98
N PRO A 34 -12.72 9.52 -4.98
CA PRO A 34 -12.83 10.83 -5.64
C PRO A 34 -13.34 11.93 -4.70
N ASP A 35 -14.24 11.61 -3.77
CA ASP A 35 -14.74 12.59 -2.80
C ASP A 35 -13.71 12.87 -1.70
N LEU A 36 -12.92 11.87 -1.29
CA LEU A 36 -11.75 12.08 -0.43
C LEU A 36 -10.70 12.97 -1.10
N LEU A 37 -10.37 12.72 -2.37
CA LEU A 37 -9.42 13.56 -3.12
C LEU A 37 -9.93 14.99 -3.31
N ARG A 38 -11.23 15.19 -3.57
CA ARG A 38 -11.84 16.54 -3.60
C ARG A 38 -11.77 17.22 -2.24
N ALA A 39 -12.04 16.49 -1.16
CA ALA A 39 -11.93 17.01 0.21
C ALA A 39 -10.48 17.37 0.56
N GLU A 40 -9.49 16.60 0.12
CA GLU A 40 -8.07 16.94 0.26
C GLU A 40 -7.71 18.22 -0.50
N GLN A 41 -8.20 18.39 -1.74
CA GLN A 41 -7.98 19.62 -2.51
C GLN A 41 -8.61 20.83 -1.83
N MET A 42 -9.84 20.71 -1.30
CA MET A 42 -10.52 21.78 -0.56
C MET A 42 -9.86 22.09 0.79
N SER A 43 -9.29 21.08 1.45
CA SER A 43 -8.59 21.23 2.73
C SER A 43 -7.30 22.06 2.56
N GLY A 44 -6.72 22.12 1.36
CA GLY A 44 -5.54 22.94 1.06
C GLY A 44 -4.27 22.53 1.82
N ARG A 45 -4.31 21.44 2.61
CA ARG A 45 -3.20 20.93 3.40
C ARG A 45 -2.23 20.16 2.50
N LYS A 46 -1.37 20.89 1.80
CA LYS A 46 -0.19 20.30 1.12
C LYS A 46 0.90 20.09 2.16
N SER A 47 1.23 18.84 2.46
CA SER A 47 2.42 18.54 3.23
C SER A 47 3.65 18.87 2.38
N HIS A 48 4.42 19.90 2.75
CA HIS A 48 5.70 20.24 2.11
C HIS A 48 6.83 19.24 2.48
N LYS A 49 6.50 18.15 3.18
CA LYS A 49 7.47 17.15 3.62
C LYS A 49 7.75 16.15 2.50
N ALA A 50 8.92 16.26 1.87
CA ALA A 50 9.43 15.25 0.95
C ALA A 50 10.29 14.23 1.72
N VAL A 51 10.03 12.93 1.52
CA VAL A 51 10.79 11.83 2.12
C VAL A 51 11.36 10.97 0.98
N ILE A 52 12.67 10.82 0.94
CA ILE A 52 13.34 9.91 -0.01
C ILE A 52 13.52 8.57 0.69
N MET A 53 12.80 7.55 0.24
CA MET A 53 12.90 6.19 0.78
C MET A 53 14.02 5.43 0.07
N VAL A 54 15.17 5.27 0.73
CA VAL A 54 16.28 4.45 0.23
C VAL A 54 16.16 3.06 0.84
N PHE A 55 15.77 2.07 0.02
CA PHE A 55 15.67 0.68 0.46
C PHE A 55 17.01 -0.04 0.29
N LEU A 56 17.72 -0.25 1.40
CA LEU A 56 19.00 -0.96 1.44
C LEU A 56 18.78 -2.37 1.98
N SER A 57 18.80 -3.38 1.09
CA SER A 57 18.77 -4.81 1.47
C SER A 57 20.09 -5.21 2.13
N GLY A 58 20.21 -4.93 3.43
CA GLY A 58 21.45 -5.10 4.20
C GLY A 58 21.67 -4.04 5.28
N GLY A 59 20.81 -3.01 5.34
CA GLY A 59 20.95 -1.87 6.25
C GLY A 59 22.00 -0.85 5.75
N PRO A 60 21.88 0.43 6.13
CA PRO A 60 22.89 1.42 5.77
C PRO A 60 24.20 1.12 6.50
N PRO A 61 25.38 1.25 5.84
CA PRO A 61 26.63 1.27 6.58
C PRO A 61 26.61 2.45 7.57
N HIS A 62 27.19 2.27 8.76
CA HIS A 62 27.17 3.28 9.85
C HIS A 62 27.69 4.67 9.41
N GLN A 63 28.45 4.75 8.32
CA GLN A 63 29.00 5.98 7.74
C GLN A 63 27.96 6.83 6.98
N ASP A 64 26.84 6.23 6.54
CA ASP A 64 25.81 6.94 5.76
C ASP A 64 24.66 7.46 6.65
N MET A 65 24.66 7.13 7.94
CA MET A 65 23.65 7.59 8.91
C MET A 65 23.95 8.97 9.49
N VAL A 66 25.21 9.40 9.45
CA VAL A 66 25.65 10.65 10.06
C VAL A 66 26.28 11.53 8.98
N ASP A 67 25.53 12.52 8.51
CA ASP A 67 26.10 13.58 7.68
C ASP A 67 26.86 14.56 8.58
N LEU A 68 28.19 14.48 8.61
CA LEU A 68 29.05 15.45 9.31
C LEU A 68 29.27 16.74 8.48
N LYS A 69 28.23 17.29 7.85
CA LYS A 69 28.30 18.65 7.29
C LYS A 69 27.79 19.67 8.31
N THR A 70 28.66 20.04 9.25
CA THR A 70 28.40 21.11 10.23
C THR A 70 28.29 22.50 9.57
N ASP A 71 28.69 22.66 8.30
CA ASP A 71 28.62 23.92 7.54
C ASP A 71 27.54 23.90 6.45
N ALA A 72 26.33 23.45 6.76
CA ALA A 72 25.20 23.76 5.88
C ALA A 72 24.99 25.29 5.88
N PRO A 73 24.99 25.98 4.72
CA PRO A 73 24.79 27.42 4.68
C PRO A 73 23.39 27.78 5.21
N VAL A 74 23.33 28.83 6.02
CA VAL A 74 22.09 29.56 6.35
C VAL A 74 21.55 30.30 5.14
#